data_AF-A0A1V5A9W6-F1
#
_entry.id   AF-A0A1V5A9W6-F1
#
_cell.length_a   1.000
_cell.length_b   1.000
_cell.length_c   1.000
_cell.angle_alpha   90.00
_cell.angle_beta   90.00
_cell.angle_gamma   90.00
#
_symmetry.space_group_name_H-M   'P 1'
#
loop_
_entity.id
_entity.type
_entity.pdbx_description
1 polymer ?
#
loop_
_entity_poly.entity_id
_entity_poly.type
_entity_poly.pdbx_seq_one_letter_code
_entity_poly.pdbx_strand_id
1 'polypeptide(L)'
;MRYDLSQPERRVLLCFQEEGTALLDSQIASILGLERRKVLETMELLADKELIRFEDCAGELSPLGESYNLLNDESLDAVLDQAGPVTQSILQCFLADPECSLSYKELELKYDLASWQIDEAIEECQLLGYPVRSRISP
;
A
#
# COMPACT_ATOMS: atom_id res chain seq x y z
N MET A 1 3.12 15.97 5.23
CA MET A 1 2.21 15.61 6.33
C MET A 1 2.25 14.11 6.47
N ARG A 2 2.27 13.58 7.69
CA ARG A 2 2.18 12.13 7.93
C ARG A 2 0.84 11.86 8.62
N TYR A 3 0.22 10.75 8.30
CA TYR A 3 -0.98 10.26 8.96
C TYR A 3 -0.67 8.94 9.66
N ASP A 4 -1.40 8.63 10.70
CA ASP A 4 -1.47 7.28 11.28
C ASP A 4 -2.64 6.56 10.60
N LEU A 5 -2.42 6.08 9.38
CA LEU A 5 -3.46 5.36 8.64
C LEU A 5 -3.59 3.95 9.19
N SER A 6 -4.81 3.47 9.37
CA SER A 6 -5.08 2.06 9.63
C SER A 6 -4.76 1.19 8.41
N GLN A 7 -4.64 -0.13 8.61
CA GLN A 7 -4.41 -1.07 7.50
C GLN A 7 -5.46 -0.96 6.39
N PRO A 8 -6.79 -0.90 6.67
CA PRO A 8 -7.78 -0.66 5.63
C PRO A 8 -7.56 0.65 4.87
N GLU A 9 -7.24 1.75 5.57
CA GLU A 9 -6.97 3.06 4.94
C GLU A 9 -5.78 2.99 3.99
N ARG A 10 -4.67 2.39 4.42
CA ARG A 10 -3.48 2.20 3.55
C ARG A 10 -3.82 1.38 2.31
N ARG A 11 -4.53 0.26 2.47
CA ARG A 11 -4.92 -0.60 1.33
C ARG A 11 -5.88 0.08 0.35
N VAL A 12 -6.87 0.81 0.86
CA VAL A 12 -7.82 1.55 0.01
C VAL A 12 -7.11 2.68 -0.72
N LEU A 13 -6.24 3.44 -0.05
CA LEU A 13 -5.46 4.49 -0.69
C LEU A 13 -4.51 3.92 -1.76
N LEU A 14 -3.82 2.82 -1.45
CA LEU A 14 -2.97 2.11 -2.41
C LEU A 14 -3.75 1.69 -3.65
N CYS A 15 -4.95 1.11 -3.47
CA CYS A 15 -5.83 0.73 -4.58
C CYS A 15 -6.16 1.92 -5.49
N PHE A 16 -6.49 3.08 -4.91
CA PHE A 16 -6.68 4.29 -5.69
C PHE A 16 -5.42 4.74 -6.45
N GLN A 17 -4.25 4.69 -5.80
CA GLN A 17 -2.96 5.05 -6.40
C GLN A 17 -2.56 4.13 -7.55
N GLU A 18 -2.87 2.84 -7.48
CA GLU A 18 -2.58 1.87 -8.54
C GLU A 18 -3.55 1.98 -9.72
N GLU A 19 -4.85 2.20 -9.46
CA GLU A 19 -5.87 2.29 -10.51
C GLU A 19 -5.87 3.65 -11.24
N GLY A 20 -5.46 4.73 -10.56
CA GLY A 20 -5.31 6.07 -11.15
C GLY A 20 -6.61 6.68 -11.70
N THR A 21 -7.77 6.15 -11.30
CA THR A 21 -9.10 6.60 -11.75
C THR A 21 -10.11 6.57 -10.60
N ALA A 22 -11.28 7.17 -10.82
CA ALA A 22 -12.36 7.13 -9.84
C ALA A 22 -12.89 5.69 -9.68
N LEU A 23 -13.11 5.27 -8.45
CA LEU A 23 -13.60 3.92 -8.11
C LEU A 23 -14.82 3.99 -7.21
N LEU A 24 -15.76 3.08 -7.45
CA LEU A 24 -16.87 2.82 -6.54
C LEU A 24 -16.41 1.98 -5.35
N ASP A 25 -17.03 2.20 -4.20
CA ASP A 25 -16.84 1.40 -2.99
C ASP A 25 -17.00 -0.11 -3.23
N SER A 26 -17.94 -0.49 -4.10
CA SER A 26 -18.16 -1.89 -4.49
C SER A 26 -17.03 -2.49 -5.32
N GLN A 27 -16.35 -1.69 -6.15
CA GLN A 27 -15.19 -2.14 -6.93
C GLN A 27 -14.00 -2.37 -6.00
N ILE A 28 -13.72 -1.40 -5.12
CA ILE A 28 -12.63 -1.50 -4.13
C ILE A 28 -12.86 -2.70 -3.19
N ALA A 29 -14.09 -2.91 -2.74
CA ALA A 29 -14.45 -4.08 -1.93
C ALA A 29 -14.14 -5.41 -2.65
N SER A 30 -14.44 -5.48 -3.95
CA SER A 30 -14.13 -6.65 -4.78
C SER A 30 -12.62 -6.85 -4.97
N ILE A 31 -11.87 -5.78 -5.22
CA ILE A 31 -10.41 -5.82 -5.44
C ILE A 31 -9.69 -6.25 -4.16
N LEU A 32 -10.04 -5.65 -3.03
CA LEU A 32 -9.35 -5.85 -1.76
C LEU A 32 -9.89 -7.02 -0.93
N GLY A 33 -11.00 -7.64 -1.35
CA GLY A 33 -11.68 -8.69 -0.58
C GLY A 33 -12.21 -8.18 0.77
N LEU A 34 -12.63 -6.92 0.83
CA LEU A 34 -13.12 -6.26 2.04
C LEU A 34 -14.65 -6.17 2.03
N GLU A 35 -15.26 -6.07 3.22
CA GLU A 35 -16.68 -5.75 3.31
C GLU A 35 -16.94 -4.36 2.74
N ARG A 36 -17.96 -4.23 1.87
CA ARG A 36 -18.35 -2.95 1.26
C ARG A 36 -18.57 -1.84 2.28
N ARG A 37 -19.25 -2.14 3.40
CA ARG A 37 -19.45 -1.18 4.49
C ARG A 37 -18.12 -0.69 5.07
N LYS A 38 -17.15 -1.60 5.26
CA LYS A 38 -15.83 -1.24 5.77
C LYS A 38 -15.07 -0.35 4.79
N VAL A 39 -15.20 -0.62 3.48
CA VAL A 39 -14.62 0.24 2.43
C VAL A 39 -15.23 1.64 2.47
N LEU A 40 -16.55 1.74 2.55
CA LEU A 40 -17.24 3.03 2.61
C LEU A 40 -16.80 3.86 3.83
N GLU A 41 -16.79 3.27 5.02
CA GLU A 41 -16.25 3.90 6.24
C GLU A 41 -14.79 4.35 6.07
N THR A 42 -14.00 3.55 5.35
CA THR A 42 -12.58 3.85 5.10
C THR A 42 -12.43 5.01 4.11
N MET A 43 -13.27 5.08 3.08
CA MET A 43 -13.28 6.19 2.12
C MET A 43 -13.66 7.50 2.78
N GLU A 44 -14.65 7.50 3.68
CA GLU A 44 -15.00 8.66 4.50
C GLU A 44 -13.80 9.15 5.33
N LEU A 45 -13.11 8.24 6.02
CA LEU A 45 -11.93 8.57 6.83
C LEU A 45 -10.75 9.11 6.01
N LEU A 46 -10.57 8.62 4.78
CA LEU A 46 -9.56 9.13 3.85
C LEU A 46 -9.96 10.50 3.27
N ALA A 47 -11.25 10.73 3.04
CA ALA A 47 -11.76 12.02 2.59
C ALA A 47 -11.62 13.10 3.68
N ASP A 48 -11.85 12.76 4.95
CA ASP A 48 -11.60 13.63 6.09
C ASP A 48 -10.13 14.07 6.21
N LYS A 49 -9.21 13.22 5.72
CA LYS A 49 -7.76 13.51 5.62
C LYS A 49 -7.37 14.20 4.33
N GLU A 50 -8.35 14.57 3.50
CA GLU A 50 -8.18 15.16 2.17
C GLU A 50 -7.32 14.28 1.23
N LEU A 51 -7.21 12.98 1.48
CA LEU A 51 -6.43 12.05 0.63
C LEU A 51 -7.24 11.62 -0.59
N ILE A 52 -8.56 11.57 -0.46
CA ILE A 52 -9.46 11.34 -1.59
C ILE A 52 -10.55 12.40 -1.58
N ARG A 53 -11.20 12.59 -2.72
CA ARG A 53 -12.54 13.19 -2.78
C ARG A 53 -13.54 12.05 -2.78
N PHE A 54 -14.60 12.18 -2.01
CA PHE A 54 -15.61 11.14 -1.86
C PHE A 54 -17.01 11.76 -2.03
N GLU A 55 -17.80 11.18 -2.93
CA GLU A 55 -19.17 11.61 -3.22
C GLU A 55 -20.06 10.38 -3.40
N ASP A 56 -21.16 10.32 -2.62
CA ASP A 56 -22.10 9.20 -2.51
C ASP A 56 -21.44 7.84 -2.19
N CYS A 57 -20.90 7.18 -3.22
CA CYS A 57 -20.25 5.87 -3.14
C CYS A 57 -19.01 5.79 -4.03
N ALA A 58 -18.59 6.91 -4.63
CA ALA A 58 -17.44 7.00 -5.52
C ALA A 58 -16.34 7.83 -4.85
N GLY A 59 -15.10 7.38 -5.03
CA GLY A 59 -13.92 8.14 -4.61
C GLY A 59 -12.98 8.40 -5.78
N GLU A 60 -12.21 9.48 -5.70
CA GLU A 60 -11.08 9.76 -6.58
C GLU A 60 -9.91 10.31 -5.75
N LEU A 61 -8.67 10.09 -6.20
CA LEU A 61 -7.51 10.68 -5.54
C LEU A 61 -7.61 12.21 -5.54
N SER A 62 -7.29 12.80 -4.39
CA SER A 62 -6.94 14.22 -4.34
C SER A 62 -5.48 14.41 -4.77
N PRO A 63 -5.04 15.65 -5.05
CA PRO A 63 -3.61 15.93 -5.26
C PRO A 63 -2.72 15.53 -4.07
N LEU A 64 -3.25 15.62 -2.84
CA LEU A 64 -2.55 15.18 -1.65
C LEU A 64 -2.45 13.64 -1.60
N GLY A 65 -3.53 12.93 -1.92
CA GLY A 65 -3.51 11.47 -1.98
C GLY A 65 -2.61 10.91 -3.07
N GLU A 66 -2.60 11.53 -4.25
CA GLU A 66 -1.73 11.13 -5.37
C GLU A 66 -0.25 11.25 -4.99
N SER A 67 0.11 12.30 -4.25
CA SER A 67 1.49 12.52 -3.78
C SER A 67 1.79 11.92 -2.40
N TYR A 68 0.81 11.26 -1.76
CA TYR A 68 1.00 10.69 -0.42
C TYR A 68 1.87 9.44 -0.49
N ASN A 69 3.06 9.52 0.10
CA ASN A 69 3.96 8.38 0.18
C ASN A 69 3.54 7.46 1.35
N LEU A 70 2.89 6.34 1.03
CA LEU A 70 2.51 5.31 2.00
C LEU A 70 3.71 4.73 2.77
N LEU A 71 4.92 4.73 2.20
CA LEU A 71 6.15 4.33 2.90
C LEU A 71 6.66 5.39 3.89
N ASN A 72 5.95 6.50 4.05
CA ASN A 72 6.25 7.56 5.00
C ASN A 72 5.14 7.76 6.04
N ASP A 73 4.23 6.78 6.16
CA ASP A 73 3.12 6.78 7.12
C ASP A 73 3.62 6.61 8.57
N GLU A 74 2.90 7.15 9.56
CA GLU A 74 3.30 7.04 10.98
C GLU A 74 3.18 5.61 11.50
N SER A 75 2.26 4.82 10.93
CA SER A 75 2.02 3.44 11.34
C SER A 75 3.11 2.44 10.92
N LEU A 76 4.05 2.87 10.06
CA LEU A 76 5.03 2.01 9.43
C LEU A 76 5.92 1.26 10.42
N ASP A 77 6.41 1.91 11.46
CA ASP A 77 7.28 1.29 12.46
C ASP A 77 6.55 0.13 13.16
N ALA A 78 5.29 0.35 13.54
CA ALA A 78 4.46 -0.69 14.17
C ALA A 78 4.12 -1.83 13.22
N VAL A 79 4.04 -1.57 11.91
CA VAL A 79 3.83 -2.63 10.90
C VAL A 79 5.10 -3.43 10.66
N LEU A 80 6.26 -2.77 10.57
CA LEU A 80 7.55 -3.45 10.44
C LEU A 80 7.75 -4.44 11.59
N ASP A 81 7.43 -4.07 12.81
CA ASP A 81 7.55 -4.95 13.99
C ASP A 81 6.70 -6.23 13.90
N GLN A 82 5.62 -6.22 13.11
CA GLN A 82 4.69 -7.34 12.97
C GLN A 82 4.90 -8.15 11.69
N ALA A 83 5.59 -7.60 10.69
CA ALA A 83 5.80 -8.23 9.40
C ALA A 83 6.77 -9.42 9.46
N GLY A 84 6.63 -10.37 8.54
CA GLY A 84 7.61 -11.45 8.36
C GLY A 84 9.03 -10.93 8.08
N PRO A 85 10.09 -11.68 8.42
CA PRO A 85 11.48 -11.20 8.31
C PRO A 85 11.89 -10.85 6.86
N VAL A 86 11.35 -11.56 5.87
CA VAL A 86 11.57 -11.26 4.46
C VAL A 86 10.91 -9.94 4.08
N THR A 87 9.65 -9.77 4.46
CA THR A 87 8.86 -8.55 4.25
C THR A 87 9.50 -7.33 4.90
N GLN A 88 9.99 -7.47 6.14
CA GLN A 88 10.78 -6.44 6.81
C GLN A 88 12.02 -6.05 5.98
N SER A 89 12.78 -7.03 5.50
CA SER A 89 14.01 -6.78 4.72
C SER A 89 13.71 -6.06 3.40
N ILE A 90 12.63 -6.44 2.72
CA ILE A 90 12.19 -5.80 1.48
C ILE A 90 11.68 -4.38 1.75
N LEU A 91 10.85 -4.15 2.77
CA LEU A 91 10.39 -2.81 3.13
C LEU A 91 11.57 -1.90 3.51
N GLN A 92 12.51 -2.39 4.33
CA GLN A 92 13.69 -1.62 4.73
C GLN A 92 14.55 -1.17 3.54
N CYS A 93 14.62 -1.93 2.44
CA CYS A 93 15.24 -1.46 1.19
C CYS A 93 14.62 -0.15 0.71
N PHE A 94 13.30 -0.13 0.55
CA PHE A 94 12.57 1.01 -0.01
C PHE A 94 12.46 2.18 0.98
N LEU A 95 12.61 1.92 2.27
CA LEU A 95 12.70 2.99 3.28
C LEU A 95 14.07 3.65 3.31
N ALA A 96 15.13 2.87 3.13
CA ALA A 96 16.49 3.39 3.05
C ALA A 96 16.70 4.21 1.76
N ASP A 97 16.09 3.79 0.66
CA ASP A 97 16.10 4.50 -0.62
C ASP A 97 14.72 4.43 -1.29
N PRO A 98 13.89 5.48 -1.13
CA PRO A 98 12.55 5.54 -1.71
C PRO A 98 12.50 5.52 -3.24
N GLU A 99 13.60 5.82 -3.92
CA GLU A 99 13.68 5.78 -5.39
C GLU A 99 14.33 4.48 -5.89
N CYS A 100 14.66 3.57 -4.97
CA CYS A 100 15.24 2.28 -5.30
C CYS A 100 14.23 1.45 -6.11
N SER A 101 14.71 0.93 -7.23
CA SER A 101 14.05 -0.11 -8.01
C SER A 101 14.98 -1.32 -8.00
N LEU A 102 14.44 -2.50 -7.69
CA LEU A 102 15.20 -3.75 -7.62
C LEU A 102 14.58 -4.79 -8.52
N SER A 103 15.39 -5.59 -9.19
CA SER A 103 14.92 -6.80 -9.87
C SER A 103 14.75 -7.96 -8.91
N TYR A 104 13.94 -8.96 -9.29
CA TYR A 104 13.87 -10.24 -8.56
C TYR A 104 15.26 -10.82 -8.32
N LYS A 105 16.10 -10.84 -9.36
CA LYS A 105 17.47 -11.37 -9.29
C LYS A 105 18.34 -10.63 -8.28
N GLU A 106 18.20 -9.31 -8.16
CA GLU A 106 18.94 -8.52 -7.16
C GLU A 106 18.48 -8.83 -5.75
N LEU A 107 17.17 -9.01 -5.54
CA LEU A 107 16.61 -9.43 -4.24
C LEU A 107 17.07 -10.84 -3.85
N GLU A 108 17.03 -11.80 -4.78
CA GLU A 108 17.52 -13.17 -4.58
C GLU A 108 18.99 -13.16 -4.15
N LEU A 109 19.84 -12.42 -4.87
CA LEU A 109 21.28 -12.35 -4.57
C LEU A 109 21.58 -11.61 -3.27
N LYS A 110 20.87 -10.51 -2.99
CA LYS A 110 21.12 -9.66 -1.82
C LYS A 110 20.69 -10.34 -0.52
N TYR A 111 19.61 -11.12 -0.56
CA TYR A 111 18.99 -11.69 0.63
C TYR A 111 19.03 -13.22 0.69
N ASP A 112 19.65 -13.88 -0.29
CA ASP A 112 19.69 -15.34 -0.41
C ASP A 112 18.28 -15.96 -0.34
N LEU A 113 17.36 -15.35 -1.10
CA LEU A 113 15.95 -15.73 -1.14
C LEU A 113 15.62 -16.50 -2.41
N ALA A 114 14.67 -17.41 -2.32
CA ALA A 114 14.02 -17.97 -3.49
C ALA A 114 12.91 -17.04 -3.99
N SER A 115 12.61 -17.08 -5.29
CA SER A 115 11.61 -16.20 -5.92
C SER A 115 10.23 -16.28 -5.24
N TRP A 116 9.80 -17.46 -4.80
CA TRP A 116 8.53 -17.64 -4.09
C TRP A 116 8.47 -16.89 -2.75
N GLN A 117 9.60 -16.73 -2.05
CA GLN A 117 9.66 -15.95 -0.80
C GLN A 117 9.53 -14.46 -1.08
N ILE A 118 10.05 -14.01 -2.21
CA ILE A 118 9.89 -12.63 -2.68
C ILE A 118 8.42 -12.38 -3.04
N ASP A 119 7.78 -13.32 -3.74
CA ASP A 119 6.35 -13.24 -4.06
C ASP A 119 5.47 -13.15 -2.80
N GLU A 120 5.70 -14.04 -1.82
CA GLU A 120 4.98 -14.01 -0.54
C GLU A 120 5.17 -12.66 0.19
N ALA A 121 6.39 -12.12 0.20
CA ALA A 121 6.67 -10.85 0.84
C ALA A 121 6.04 -9.66 0.11
N ILE A 122 5.97 -9.70 -1.23
CA ILE A 122 5.25 -8.70 -2.04
C ILE A 122 3.75 -8.75 -1.71
N GLU A 123 3.17 -9.95 -1.63
CA GLU A 123 1.77 -10.13 -1.25
C GLU A 123 1.49 -9.64 0.16
N GLU A 124 2.37 -9.94 1.12
CA GLU A 124 2.25 -9.43 2.49
C GLU A 124 2.33 -7.90 2.51
N CYS A 125 3.25 -7.27 1.78
CA CYS A 125 3.33 -5.81 1.67
C CYS A 125 2.02 -5.20 1.12
N GLN A 126 1.45 -5.81 0.09
CA GLN A 126 0.17 -5.39 -0.50
C GLN A 126 -0.99 -5.53 0.49
N LEU A 127 -1.02 -6.62 1.26
CA LEU A 127 -1.99 -6.81 2.34
C LEU A 127 -1.81 -5.81 3.48
N LEU A 128 -0.59 -5.34 3.71
CA LEU A 128 -0.29 -4.30 4.70
C LEU A 128 -0.57 -2.88 4.18
N GLY A 129 -0.77 -2.73 2.87
CA GLY A 129 -1.07 -1.47 2.18
C GLY A 129 0.18 -0.68 1.78
N TYR A 130 1.27 -1.36 1.40
CA TYR A 130 2.51 -0.72 0.95
C TYR A 130 2.86 -1.04 -0.52
N PRO A 131 3.21 -0.02 -1.33
CA PRO A 131 3.43 -0.12 -2.77
C PRO A 131 4.80 -0.72 -3.12
N VAL A 132 4.98 -2.02 -2.87
CA VAL A 132 6.26 -2.71 -3.15
C VAL A 132 6.29 -3.30 -4.57
N ARG A 133 5.15 -3.82 -5.06
CA ARG A 133 5.06 -4.49 -6.36
C ARG A 133 5.51 -3.61 -7.53
N SER A 134 5.11 -2.33 -7.53
CA SER A 134 5.47 -1.38 -8.59
C SER A 134 6.95 -1.00 -8.60
N ARG A 135 7.69 -1.30 -7.53
CA ARG A 135 9.12 -0.99 -7.35
C ARG A 135 10.04 -2.17 -7.59
N ILE A 136 9.47 -3.35 -7.87
CA ILE A 136 10.22 -4.56 -8.18
C ILE A 136 10.01 -4.90 -9.64
N SER A 137 11.08 -4.86 -10.42
CA SER A 137 11.02 -5.32 -11.81
C SER A 137 11.11 -6.85 -11.86
N PRO A 138 10.39 -7.51 -12.79
CA PRO A 138 10.51 -8.95 -13.03
C PRO A 138 11.95 -9.42 -13.24
#